data_AF-A0A1C3W223-F1
#
_entry.id   AF-A0A1C3W223-F1
#
_cell.length_a   1.000
_cell.length_b   1.000
_cell.length_c   1.000
_cell.angle_alpha   90.00
_cell.angle_beta   90.00
_cell.angle_gamma   90.00
#
_symmetry.space_group_name_H-M   'P 1'
#
loop_
_entity.id
_entity.type
_entity.pdbx_description
1 polymer ?
#
loop_
_entity_poly.entity_id
_entity_poly.type
_entity_poly.pdbx_seq_one_letter_code
_entity_poly.pdbx_strand_id
1 'polypeptide(L)'
;MALLKKKEAAEYRIPSLADADPAYAALLQKQSDLYALQSKLNSERRDLQKRIDESGSTGPTVPARVAELLGDATDSTPMLQKQATDIRAQLADVETAIEIVRRRLSDAKGPASRAACQIAKPEYGRRVAAVAKALEALAEARAGYDDLRNQFEAEDISWGSLVPMSLGFLGEPRDGHIPRFIKEAKEAGYV
;
A
#
# COMPACT_ATOMS: atom_id res chain seq x y z
N MET A 1 -24.02 -22.68 33.85
CA MET A 1 -24.04 -21.26 33.46
C MET A 1 -22.92 -21.01 32.47
N ALA A 2 -23.25 -20.86 31.20
CA ALA A 2 -22.26 -20.69 30.13
C ALA A 2 -21.75 -19.23 30.13
N LEU A 3 -20.46 -19.07 30.39
CA LEU A 3 -19.73 -17.83 30.19
C LEU A 3 -19.77 -17.48 28.70
N LEU A 4 -20.61 -16.52 28.32
CA LEU A 4 -20.54 -15.91 27.00
C LEU A 4 -19.18 -15.23 26.85
N LYS A 5 -18.29 -15.91 26.14
CA LYS A 5 -17.03 -15.39 25.63
C LYS A 5 -17.37 -14.16 24.80
N LYS A 6 -17.11 -12.97 25.36
CA LYS A 6 -17.21 -11.68 24.68
C LYS A 6 -16.35 -11.81 23.41
N LYS A 7 -17.00 -11.94 22.27
CA LYS A 7 -16.35 -11.99 20.96
C LYS A 7 -15.59 -10.68 20.84
N GLU A 8 -14.27 -10.73 20.92
CA GLU A 8 -13.40 -9.58 20.67
C GLU A 8 -13.90 -8.92 19.39
N ALA A 9 -14.35 -7.66 19.50
CA ALA A 9 -14.80 -6.91 18.35
C ALA A 9 -13.63 -6.88 17.38
N ALA A 10 -13.77 -7.58 16.24
CA ALA A 10 -12.72 -7.66 15.24
C ALA A 10 -12.23 -6.24 14.94
N GLU A 11 -10.95 -6.00 15.20
CA GLU A 11 -10.32 -4.71 15.00
C GLU A 11 -10.56 -4.27 13.55
N TYR A 12 -11.20 -3.11 13.34
CA TYR A 12 -11.49 -2.63 12.00
C TYR A 12 -10.18 -2.45 11.24
N ARG A 13 -10.05 -3.16 10.10
CA ARG A 13 -8.89 -3.07 9.21
C ARG A 13 -9.25 -2.26 7.97
N ILE A 14 -8.37 -1.35 7.61
CA ILE A 14 -8.50 -0.58 6.37
C ILE A 14 -8.33 -1.55 5.19
N PRO A 15 -9.25 -1.54 4.21
CA PRO A 15 -9.12 -2.36 3.02
C PRO A 15 -7.84 -2.00 2.25
N SER A 16 -7.23 -3.01 1.61
CA SER A 16 -6.09 -2.73 0.73
C SER A 16 -6.55 -2.01 -0.54
N LEU A 17 -5.62 -1.39 -1.27
CA LEU A 17 -5.94 -0.74 -2.54
C LEU A 17 -6.52 -1.71 -3.58
N ALA A 18 -6.13 -2.99 -3.51
CA ALA A 18 -6.66 -4.03 -4.38
C ALA A 18 -8.11 -4.41 -4.00
N ASP A 19 -8.46 -4.37 -2.72
CA ASP A 19 -9.83 -4.64 -2.26
C ASP A 19 -10.77 -3.47 -2.55
N ALA A 20 -10.23 -2.24 -2.55
CA ALA A 20 -10.98 -1.02 -2.77
C ALA A 20 -11.24 -0.71 -4.25
N ASP A 21 -10.36 -1.14 -5.16
CA ASP A 21 -10.50 -0.90 -6.60
C ASP A 21 -10.13 -2.15 -7.42
N PRO A 22 -11.12 -2.81 -8.08
CA PRO A 22 -10.87 -4.00 -8.88
C PRO A 22 -9.98 -3.73 -10.10
N ALA A 23 -9.94 -2.49 -10.61
CA ALA A 23 -9.05 -2.13 -11.71
C ALA A 23 -7.58 -2.11 -11.26
N TYR A 24 -7.32 -1.65 -10.03
CA TYR A 24 -6.00 -1.69 -9.43
C TYR A 24 -5.56 -3.14 -9.15
N ALA A 25 -6.46 -3.98 -8.63
CA ALA A 25 -6.20 -5.41 -8.45
C ALA A 25 -5.86 -6.12 -9.77
N ALA A 26 -6.58 -5.81 -10.86
CA ALA A 26 -6.31 -6.38 -12.18
C ALA A 26 -4.93 -5.96 -12.72
N LEU A 27 -4.47 -4.74 -12.43
CA LEU A 27 -3.13 -4.29 -12.81
C LEU A 27 -2.03 -4.99 -12.00
N LEU A 28 -2.25 -5.24 -10.71
CA LEU A 28 -1.35 -6.03 -9.88
C LEU A 28 -1.24 -7.48 -10.38
N GLN A 29 -2.37 -8.09 -10.73
CA GLN A 29 -2.37 -9.43 -11.30
C GLN A 29 -1.57 -9.47 -12.61
N LYS A 30 -1.82 -8.54 -13.54
CA LYS A 30 -1.06 -8.43 -14.79
C LYS A 30 0.44 -8.24 -14.57
N GLN A 31 0.83 -7.46 -13.55
CA GLN A 31 2.24 -7.31 -13.20
C GLN A 31 2.85 -8.64 -12.75
N SER A 32 2.14 -9.40 -11.92
CA SER A 32 2.60 -10.71 -11.47
C SER A 32 2.73 -11.72 -12.61
N ASP A 33 1.78 -11.71 -13.56
CA ASP A 33 1.78 -12.57 -14.74
C ASP A 33 2.97 -12.23 -15.66
N LEU A 34 3.28 -10.93 -15.86
CA LEU A 34 4.43 -10.49 -16.65
C LEU A 34 5.76 -10.88 -16.00
N TYR A 35 5.87 -10.80 -14.67
CA TYR A 35 7.08 -11.29 -13.98
C TYR A 35 7.24 -12.80 -14.08
N ALA A 36 6.14 -13.57 -13.99
CA ALA A 36 6.17 -15.01 -14.19
C ALA A 36 6.61 -15.36 -15.63
N LEU A 37 6.10 -14.62 -16.63
CA LEU A 37 6.51 -14.78 -18.02
C LEU A 37 7.98 -14.42 -18.24
N GLN A 38 8.46 -13.32 -17.66
CA GLN A 38 9.86 -12.91 -17.72
C GLN A 38 10.78 -13.98 -17.10
N SER A 39 10.38 -14.55 -15.97
CA SER A 39 11.13 -15.63 -15.31
C SER A 39 11.22 -16.87 -16.21
N LYS A 40 10.11 -17.28 -16.82
CA LYS A 40 10.04 -18.41 -17.75
C LYS A 40 10.91 -18.21 -19.00
N LEU A 41 10.82 -17.03 -19.63
CA LEU A 41 11.64 -16.72 -20.80
C LEU A 41 13.14 -16.67 -20.45
N ASN A 42 13.49 -16.20 -19.25
CA ASN A 42 14.87 -16.23 -18.78
C ASN A 42 15.39 -17.66 -18.53
N SER A 43 14.56 -18.58 -18.02
CA SER A 43 14.96 -19.99 -17.93
C SER A 43 15.14 -20.62 -19.30
N GLU A 44 14.19 -20.42 -20.22
CA GLU A 44 14.26 -20.93 -21.59
C GLU A 44 15.51 -20.40 -22.32
N ARG A 45 15.84 -19.11 -22.15
CA ARG A 45 17.07 -18.52 -22.69
C ARG A 45 18.32 -19.19 -22.16
N ARG A 46 18.39 -19.50 -20.86
CA ARG A 46 19.56 -20.15 -20.24
C ARG A 46 19.71 -21.58 -20.76
N ASP A 47 18.61 -22.31 -20.91
CA ASP A 47 18.64 -23.68 -21.42
C ASP A 47 19.01 -23.71 -22.91
N LEU A 48 18.51 -22.76 -23.71
CA LEU A 48 18.93 -22.59 -25.10
C LEU A 48 20.42 -22.23 -25.22
N GLN A 49 20.93 -21.35 -24.37
CA GLN A 49 22.35 -21.00 -24.37
C GLN A 49 23.22 -22.22 -24.04
N LYS A 50 22.85 -23.01 -23.03
CA LYS A 50 23.55 -24.27 -22.73
C LYS A 50 23.56 -25.22 -23.91
N ARG A 51 22.43 -25.40 -24.61
CA ARG A 51 22.36 -26.25 -25.80
C ARG A 51 23.23 -25.73 -26.94
N ILE A 52 23.34 -24.42 -27.11
CA ILE A 52 24.25 -23.80 -28.09
C ILE A 52 25.71 -24.08 -27.69
N ASP A 53 26.07 -23.88 -26.43
CA ASP A 53 27.43 -24.10 -25.93
C ASP A 53 27.81 -25.59 -26.01
N GLU A 54 26.89 -26.50 -25.67
CA GLU A 54 27.04 -27.96 -25.77
C GLU A 54 27.11 -28.46 -27.23
N SER A 55 26.47 -27.76 -28.17
CA SER A 55 26.55 -28.10 -29.59
C SER A 55 27.92 -27.85 -30.21
N GLY A 56 28.84 -27.20 -29.48
CA GLY A 56 30.27 -27.24 -29.78
C GLY A 56 30.67 -26.66 -31.14
N SER A 57 29.90 -25.73 -31.70
CA SER A 57 30.17 -25.07 -32.99
C SER A 57 31.45 -24.22 -32.92
N THR A 58 32.59 -24.89 -33.12
CA THR A 58 33.93 -24.29 -33.25
C THR A 58 34.47 -24.47 -34.67
N GLY A 59 33.61 -24.87 -35.62
CA GLY A 59 33.94 -25.10 -37.03
C GLY A 59 33.19 -24.16 -37.98
N PRO A 60 33.62 -24.01 -39.24
CA PRO A 60 32.95 -23.16 -40.22
C PRO A 60 31.51 -23.62 -40.43
N THR A 61 30.55 -22.71 -40.33
CA THR A 61 29.12 -23.01 -40.51
C THR A 61 28.87 -23.41 -41.96
N VAL A 62 28.78 -24.72 -42.22
CA VAL A 62 28.52 -25.25 -43.56
C VAL A 62 27.01 -25.22 -43.82
N PRO A 63 26.52 -24.65 -44.94
CA PRO A 63 25.10 -24.66 -45.28
C PRO A 63 24.56 -26.09 -45.35
N ALA A 64 23.33 -26.33 -44.86
CA ALA A 64 22.74 -27.67 -44.76
C ALA A 64 22.82 -28.49 -46.07
N ARG A 65 22.65 -27.86 -47.24
CA ARG A 65 22.81 -28.50 -48.56
C ARG A 65 24.23 -29.01 -48.83
N VAL A 66 25.24 -28.33 -48.30
CA VAL A 66 26.65 -28.68 -48.47
C VAL A 66 27.08 -29.73 -47.43
N ALA A 67 26.56 -29.67 -46.21
CA ALA A 67 26.76 -30.72 -45.19
C ALA A 67 26.15 -32.06 -45.65
N GLU A 68 24.95 -32.02 -46.24
CA GLU A 68 24.26 -33.18 -46.81
C GLU A 68 25.02 -33.78 -48.02
N LEU A 69 25.71 -32.94 -48.80
CA LEU A 69 26.61 -33.38 -49.88
C LEU A 69 27.95 -33.93 -49.37
N LEU A 70 28.40 -33.53 -48.18
CA LEU A 70 29.65 -33.98 -47.55
C LEU A 70 29.46 -35.19 -46.61
N GLY A 71 28.21 -35.57 -46.33
CA GLY A 71 27.89 -36.67 -45.40
C GLY A 71 27.99 -36.28 -43.91
N ASP A 72 28.14 -34.98 -43.62
CA ASP A 72 28.21 -34.45 -42.25
C ASP A 72 26.80 -34.24 -41.67
N ALA A 73 26.68 -34.38 -40.35
CA ALA A 73 25.42 -34.12 -39.66
C ALA A 73 24.94 -32.68 -39.87
N THR A 74 23.66 -32.49 -40.17
CA THR A 74 23.08 -31.17 -40.37
C THR A 74 23.17 -30.35 -39.08
N ASP A 75 23.88 -29.22 -39.17
CA ASP A 75 24.19 -28.36 -38.05
C ASP A 75 22.90 -27.65 -37.57
N SER A 76 22.44 -27.95 -36.35
CA SER A 76 21.19 -27.40 -35.78
C SER A 76 21.35 -25.98 -35.20
N THR A 77 22.60 -25.49 -35.17
CA THR A 77 23.06 -24.20 -34.69
C THR A 77 22.25 -22.98 -35.18
N PRO A 78 21.94 -22.80 -36.49
CA PRO A 78 21.19 -21.63 -36.97
C PRO A 78 19.73 -21.60 -36.50
N MET A 79 19.09 -22.76 -36.28
CA MET A 79 17.76 -22.82 -35.69
C MET A 79 17.77 -22.37 -34.22
N LEU A 80 18.78 -22.81 -33.44
CA LEU A 80 18.95 -22.42 -32.05
C LEU A 80 19.25 -20.93 -31.90
N GLN A 81 20.06 -20.35 -32.80
CA GLN A 81 20.35 -18.91 -32.84
C GLN A 81 19.09 -18.08 -33.16
N LYS A 82 18.24 -18.54 -34.07
CA LYS A 82 16.96 -17.89 -34.35
C LYS A 82 16.05 -17.91 -33.12
N GLN A 83 15.90 -19.06 -32.47
CA GLN A 83 15.12 -19.18 -31.22
C GLN A 83 15.67 -18.27 -30.11
N ALA A 84 16.99 -18.19 -29.95
CA ALA A 84 17.62 -17.29 -28.99
C ALA A 84 17.33 -15.80 -29.30
N THR A 85 17.25 -15.43 -30.58
CA THR A 85 16.91 -14.08 -31.01
C THR A 85 15.44 -13.76 -30.74
N ASP A 86 14.53 -14.70 -31.03
CA ASP A 86 13.10 -14.57 -30.77
C ASP A 86 12.82 -14.41 -29.26
N ILE A 87 13.48 -15.20 -28.39
CA ILE A 87 13.35 -15.07 -26.93
C ILE A 87 13.89 -13.73 -26.43
N ARG A 88 14.99 -13.22 -27.01
CA ARG A 88 15.51 -11.88 -26.64
C ARG A 88 14.52 -10.78 -27.02
N ALA A 89 13.89 -10.88 -28.19
CA ALA A 89 12.85 -9.94 -28.60
C ALA A 89 11.64 -9.98 -27.63
N GLN A 90 11.16 -11.19 -27.30
CA GLN A 90 10.06 -11.35 -26.34
C GLN A 90 10.41 -10.82 -24.94
N LEU A 91 11.65 -10.97 -24.47
CA LEU A 91 12.10 -10.39 -23.21
C LEU A 91 12.06 -8.85 -23.23
N ALA A 92 12.50 -8.23 -24.32
CA ALA A 92 12.45 -6.78 -24.48
C ALA A 92 10.99 -6.26 -24.52
N ASP A 93 10.09 -6.99 -25.18
CA ASP A 93 8.66 -6.67 -25.20
C ASP A 93 8.04 -6.79 -23.80
N VAL A 94 8.39 -7.84 -23.04
CA VAL A 94 7.92 -8.06 -21.66
C VAL A 94 8.44 -6.97 -20.72
N GLU A 95 9.70 -6.57 -20.85
CA GLU A 95 10.28 -5.46 -20.07
C GLU A 95 9.53 -4.15 -20.33
N THR A 96 9.28 -3.85 -21.61
CA THR A 96 8.47 -2.68 -22.01
C THR A 96 7.06 -2.76 -21.44
N ALA A 97 6.43 -3.94 -21.48
CA ALA A 97 5.11 -4.16 -20.90
C ALA A 97 5.09 -3.94 -19.38
N ILE A 98 6.12 -4.41 -18.66
CA ILE A 98 6.27 -4.20 -17.21
C ILE A 98 6.37 -2.70 -16.89
N GLU A 99 7.15 -1.93 -17.65
CA GLU A 99 7.26 -0.48 -17.46
C GLU A 99 5.93 0.23 -17.67
N ILE A 100 5.18 -0.13 -18.72
CA ILE A 100 3.85 0.41 -18.99
C ILE A 100 2.89 0.08 -17.84
N VAL A 101 2.89 -1.16 -17.34
CA VAL A 101 2.04 -1.56 -16.20
C VAL A 101 2.43 -0.81 -14.93
N ARG A 102 3.72 -0.62 -14.66
CA ARG A 102 4.20 0.17 -13.51
C ARG A 102 3.70 1.61 -13.57
N ARG A 103 3.76 2.25 -14.75
CA ARG A 103 3.23 3.61 -14.92
C ARG A 103 1.72 3.65 -14.68
N ARG A 104 0.97 2.70 -15.26
CA ARG A 104 -0.48 2.57 -15.04
C ARG A 104 -0.85 2.35 -13.57
N LEU A 105 -0.07 1.55 -12.83
CA LEU A 105 -0.24 1.35 -11.39
C LEU A 105 -0.02 2.64 -10.61
N SER A 106 0.99 3.44 -10.97
CA SER A 106 1.21 4.76 -10.37
C SER A 106 0.02 5.68 -10.59
N ASP A 107 -0.49 5.74 -11.82
CA ASP A 107 -1.64 6.59 -12.17
C ASP A 107 -2.94 6.12 -11.48
N ALA A 108 -3.14 4.80 -11.39
CA ALA A 108 -4.30 4.19 -10.74
C ALA A 108 -4.27 4.27 -9.20
N LYS A 109 -3.12 4.53 -8.59
CA LYS A 109 -2.99 4.63 -7.13
C LYS A 109 -3.86 5.73 -6.52
N GLY A 110 -3.97 6.88 -7.19
CA GLY A 110 -4.78 8.01 -6.72
C GLY A 110 -6.27 7.66 -6.62
N PRO A 111 -6.90 7.23 -7.73
CA PRO A 111 -8.28 6.71 -7.72
C PRO A 111 -8.51 5.60 -6.70
N ALA A 112 -7.65 4.58 -6.65
CA ALA A 112 -7.78 3.47 -5.71
C ALA A 112 -7.70 3.93 -4.24
N SER A 113 -6.79 4.87 -3.93
CA SER A 113 -6.68 5.44 -2.58
C SER A 113 -7.94 6.22 -2.19
N ARG A 114 -8.54 6.96 -3.13
CA ARG A 114 -9.81 7.64 -2.87
C ARG A 114 -10.94 6.64 -2.59
N ALA A 115 -11.02 5.55 -3.35
CA ALA A 115 -12.00 4.49 -3.10
C ALA A 115 -11.82 3.88 -1.70
N ALA A 116 -10.57 3.57 -1.31
CA ALA A 116 -10.27 3.06 0.03
C ALA A 116 -10.68 4.05 1.14
N CYS A 117 -10.38 5.34 0.95
CA CYS A 117 -10.80 6.39 1.89
C CYS A 117 -12.33 6.51 2.00
N GLN A 118 -13.07 6.37 0.90
CA GLN A 118 -14.54 6.39 0.95
C GLN A 118 -15.12 5.21 1.73
N ILE A 119 -14.55 4.02 1.57
CA ILE A 119 -14.93 2.83 2.35
C ILE A 119 -14.61 3.05 3.83
N ALA A 120 -13.46 3.66 4.15
CA ALA A 120 -13.03 3.92 5.52
C ALA A 120 -13.71 5.13 6.18
N LYS A 121 -14.35 6.01 5.40
CA LYS A 121 -14.93 7.28 5.88
C LYS A 121 -15.94 7.10 7.03
N PRO A 122 -16.87 6.12 7.01
CA PRO A 122 -17.85 5.96 8.10
C PRO A 122 -17.20 5.58 9.44
N GLU A 123 -16.23 4.67 9.41
CA GLU A 123 -15.51 4.26 10.63
C GLU A 123 -14.59 5.38 11.14
N TYR A 124 -13.91 6.09 10.24
CA TYR A 124 -13.14 7.27 10.60
C TYR A 124 -14.04 8.32 11.26
N GLY A 125 -15.19 8.63 10.66
CA GLY A 125 -16.18 9.54 11.22
C GLY A 125 -16.66 9.12 12.60
N ARG A 126 -16.98 7.83 12.79
CA ARG A 126 -17.35 7.28 14.11
C ARG A 126 -16.27 7.53 15.17
N ARG A 127 -14.99 7.33 14.82
CA ARG A 127 -13.87 7.55 15.74
C ARG A 127 -13.65 9.03 16.03
N VAL A 128 -13.75 9.89 15.01
CA VAL A 128 -13.68 11.35 15.18
C VAL A 128 -14.81 11.85 16.08
N ALA A 129 -16.04 11.35 15.89
CA ALA A 129 -17.18 11.70 16.75
C ALA A 129 -16.96 11.27 18.20
N ALA A 130 -16.39 10.08 18.43
CA ALA A 130 -16.04 9.63 19.77
C ALA A 130 -14.99 10.53 20.43
N VAL A 131 -13.98 10.99 19.68
CA VAL A 131 -12.98 11.95 20.16
C VAL A 131 -13.63 13.30 20.47
N ALA A 132 -14.46 13.83 19.57
CA ALA A 132 -15.16 15.10 19.78
C ALA A 132 -16.01 15.07 21.07
N LYS A 133 -16.77 13.99 21.28
CA LYS A 133 -17.55 13.79 22.51
C LYS A 133 -16.68 13.73 23.76
N ALA A 134 -15.53 13.07 23.70
CA ALA A 134 -14.60 13.00 24.83
C ALA A 134 -14.00 14.38 25.14
N LEU A 135 -13.71 15.19 24.12
CA LEU A 135 -13.23 16.56 24.28
C LEU A 135 -14.29 17.49 24.85
N GLU A 136 -15.56 17.32 24.50
CA GLU A 136 -16.67 18.05 25.13
C GLU A 136 -16.75 17.76 26.63
N ALA A 137 -16.72 16.48 27.03
CA ALA A 137 -16.72 16.09 28.44
C ALA A 137 -15.47 16.61 29.18
N LEU A 138 -14.31 16.63 28.52
CA LEU A 138 -13.08 17.19 29.08
C LEU A 138 -13.19 18.71 29.28
N ALA A 139 -13.78 19.44 28.33
CA ALA A 139 -14.00 20.87 28.46
C ALA A 139 -14.92 21.21 29.64
N GLU A 140 -15.98 20.42 29.85
CA GLU A 140 -16.87 20.56 31.00
C GLU A 140 -16.14 20.28 32.32
N ALA A 141 -15.40 19.17 32.41
CA ALA A 141 -14.62 18.83 33.59
C ALA A 141 -13.56 19.90 33.93
N ARG A 142 -12.92 20.45 32.89
CA ARG A 142 -11.97 21.57 33.03
C ARG A 142 -12.65 22.82 33.57
N ALA A 143 -13.82 23.19 33.03
CA ALA A 143 -14.56 24.36 33.50
C ALA A 143 -14.92 24.22 34.98
N GLY A 144 -15.35 23.03 35.44
CA GLY A 144 -15.61 22.77 36.85
C GLY A 144 -14.35 22.87 37.74
N TYR A 145 -13.20 22.40 37.26
CA TYR A 145 -11.92 22.56 37.96
C TYR A 145 -11.49 24.03 38.06
N ASP A 146 -11.57 24.77 36.95
CA ASP A 146 -11.21 26.19 36.90
C ASP A 146 -12.16 27.01 37.78
N ASP A 147 -13.46 26.69 37.84
CA ASP A 147 -14.42 27.32 38.73
C ASP A 147 -14.08 27.12 40.22
N LEU A 148 -13.81 25.88 40.63
CA LEU A 148 -13.37 25.59 42.00
C LEU A 148 -12.09 26.35 42.38
N ARG A 149 -11.14 26.44 41.44
CA ARG A 149 -9.92 27.22 41.64
C ARG A 149 -10.22 28.70 41.85
N ASN A 150 -11.10 29.26 41.02
CA ASN A 150 -11.51 30.66 41.14
C ASN A 150 -12.25 30.92 42.47
N GLN A 151 -12.99 29.94 43.00
CA GLN A 151 -13.63 30.07 44.33
C GLN A 151 -12.59 30.18 45.46
N PHE A 152 -11.53 29.38 45.44
CA PHE A 152 -10.43 29.53 46.41
C PHE A 152 -9.78 30.91 46.33
N GLU A 153 -9.55 31.41 45.11
CA GLU A 153 -9.00 32.75 44.89
C GLU A 153 -9.96 33.86 45.34
N ALA A 154 -11.28 33.71 45.09
CA ALA A 154 -12.29 34.69 45.49
C ALA A 154 -12.47 34.81 47.01
N GLU A 155 -12.26 33.72 47.74
CA GLU A 155 -12.33 33.68 49.21
C GLU A 155 -10.96 33.97 49.87
N ASP A 156 -9.95 34.37 49.10
CA ASP A 156 -8.56 34.60 49.55
C ASP A 156 -7.94 33.38 50.29
N ILE A 157 -8.38 32.16 49.95
CA ILE A 157 -7.92 30.92 50.57
C ILE A 157 -6.66 30.42 49.86
N SER A 158 -5.56 30.27 50.61
CA SER A 158 -4.36 29.58 50.12
C SER A 158 -4.64 28.08 49.98
N TRP A 159 -4.64 27.59 48.75
CA TRP A 159 -4.91 26.19 48.39
C TRP A 159 -3.63 25.45 47.96
N GLY A 160 -2.46 25.99 48.29
CA GLY A 160 -1.15 25.40 47.94
C GLY A 160 -0.92 24.00 48.53
N SER A 161 -1.59 23.65 49.63
CA SER A 161 -1.56 22.31 50.22
C SER A 161 -2.23 21.24 49.35
N LEU A 162 -3.12 21.63 48.43
CA LEU A 162 -3.76 20.71 47.47
C LEU A 162 -2.86 20.36 46.28
N VAL A 163 -1.68 20.99 46.18
CA VAL A 163 -0.75 20.84 45.05
C VAL A 163 -1.45 21.17 43.71
N PRO A 164 -1.57 22.47 43.38
CA PRO A 164 -2.20 22.92 42.14
C PRO A 164 -1.70 22.17 40.89
N MET A 165 -2.61 21.47 40.21
CA MET A 165 -2.29 20.80 38.94
C MET A 165 -2.62 21.75 37.79
N SER A 166 -1.62 22.12 36.99
CA SER A 166 -1.85 22.94 35.80
C SER A 166 -2.30 22.08 34.63
N LEU A 167 -3.43 22.43 34.02
CA LEU A 167 -3.95 21.79 32.81
C LEU A 167 -3.40 22.43 31.53
N GLY A 168 -2.21 23.04 31.59
CA GLY A 168 -1.61 23.79 30.49
C GLY A 168 -1.35 22.96 29.23
N PHE A 169 -1.22 21.63 29.36
CA PHE A 169 -1.09 20.72 28.22
C PHE A 169 -2.33 20.68 27.31
N LEU A 170 -3.49 21.17 27.80
CA LEU A 170 -4.72 21.33 27.03
C LEU A 170 -4.83 22.73 26.37
N GLY A 171 -3.76 23.53 26.41
CA GLY A 171 -3.77 24.94 25.99
C GLY A 171 -4.49 25.84 27.00
N GLU A 172 -4.56 27.15 26.73
CA GLU A 172 -5.34 28.04 27.59
C GLU A 172 -6.84 27.83 27.41
N PRO A 173 -7.66 28.01 28.46
CA PRO A 173 -9.12 27.87 28.33
C PRO A 173 -9.70 28.81 27.25
N ARG A 174 -9.04 29.96 27.03
CA ARG A 174 -9.45 31.00 26.09
C ARG A 174 -8.94 30.78 24.65
N ASP A 175 -7.99 29.87 24.42
CA ASP A 175 -7.44 29.62 23.07
C ASP A 175 -8.43 28.90 22.13
N GLY A 176 -9.45 28.25 22.70
CA GLY A 176 -10.53 27.64 21.93
C GLY A 176 -10.11 26.41 21.11
N HIS A 177 -9.02 25.73 21.48
CA HIS A 177 -8.54 24.52 20.77
C HIS A 177 -9.60 23.41 20.68
N ILE A 178 -10.27 23.10 21.80
CA ILE A 178 -11.34 22.09 21.85
C ILE A 178 -12.54 22.52 20.98
N PRO A 179 -13.13 23.72 21.16
CA PRO A 179 -14.18 24.21 20.27
C PRO A 179 -13.81 24.24 18.79
N ARG A 180 -12.55 24.56 18.46
CA ARG A 180 -12.05 24.58 17.07
C ARG A 180 -12.05 23.18 16.46
N PHE A 181 -11.52 22.19 17.17
CA PHE A 181 -11.56 20.80 16.72
C PHE A 181 -13.00 20.30 16.52
N ILE A 182 -13.89 20.58 17.47
CA ILE A 182 -15.30 20.18 17.36
C ILE A 182 -15.97 20.86 16.16
N LYS A 183 -15.66 22.14 15.92
CA LYS A 183 -16.14 22.88 14.75
C LYS A 183 -15.64 22.25 13.45
N GLU A 184 -14.35 21.95 13.34
CA GLU A 184 -13.77 21.28 12.16
C GLU A 184 -14.40 19.90 11.93
N ALA A 185 -14.66 19.13 13.00
CA ALA A 185 -15.33 17.84 12.91
C ALA A 185 -16.78 17.96 12.40
N LYS A 186 -17.51 19.00 12.82
CA LYS A 186 -18.86 19.33 12.32
C LYS A 186 -18.84 19.79 10.86
N GLU A 187 -17.92 20.69 10.50
CA GLU A 187 -17.75 21.18 9.12
C GLU A 187 -17.39 20.06 8.14
N ALA A 188 -16.61 19.08 8.61
CA ALA A 188 -16.28 17.88 7.83
C ALA A 188 -17.40 16.82 7.78
N GLY A 189 -18.50 17.04 8.52
CA GLY A 189 -19.68 16.16 8.56
C GLY A 189 -19.48 14.87 9.38
N TYR A 190 -18.58 14.88 10.37
CA TYR A 190 -18.33 13.73 11.24
C TYR A 190 -19.13 13.77 12.55
N VAL A 191 -19.64 14.94 12.94
CA VAL A 191 -20.43 15.20 14.16
C VAL A 191 -21.67 16.00 13.80
#